data_AF-A0AAJ2U409-F1
#
_entry.id   AF-A0AAJ2U409-F1
#
_cell.length_a   1.000
_cell.length_b   1.000
_cell.length_c   1.000
_cell.angle_alpha   90.00
_cell.angle_beta   90.00
_cell.angle_gamma   90.00
#
_symmetry.space_group_name_H-M   'P 1'
#
loop_
_entity.id
_entity.type
_entity.pdbx_description
1 polymer ?
#
loop_
_entity_poly.entity_id
_entity_poly.type
_entity_poly.pdbx_seq_one_letter_code
_entity_poly.pdbx_strand_id
1 'polypeptide(L)' 'ERDAVILKKMGLEIGQILMWEEIVSRIRKFVVPSDIQMVCETCSWRSYGICEEGIQELHEGKGLREVK' A
#
# COMPACT_ATOMS: atom_id res chain seq x y z
N GLU A 1 -7.24 2.37 13.12
CA GLU A 1 -6.28 3.50 13.07
C GLU A 1 -5.37 3.45 11.84
N ARG A 2 -4.68 2.33 11.57
CA ARG A 2 -3.81 2.16 10.39
C ARG A 2 -4.51 2.52 9.07
N ASP A 3 -5.75 2.09 8.91
CA ASP A 3 -6.57 2.40 7.72
C ASP A 3 -6.73 3.90 7.49
N ALA A 4 -6.97 4.68 8.55
CA ALA A 4 -7.12 6.13 8.43
C ALA A 4 -5.81 6.82 8.00
N VAL A 5 -4.65 6.31 8.46
CA VAL A 5 -3.33 6.84 8.09
C VAL A 5 -3.08 6.63 6.60
N ILE A 6 -3.30 5.42 6.09
CA ILE A 6 -3.05 5.12 4.67
C ILE A 6 -4.08 5.79 3.76
N LEU A 7 -5.36 5.86 4.17
CA LEU A 7 -6.39 6.59 3.42
C LEU A 7 -6.04 8.07 3.27
N LYS A 8 -5.65 8.73 4.37
CA LYS A 8 -5.21 10.13 4.33
C LYS A 8 -4.02 10.32 3.42
N LYS A 9 -3.03 9.42 3.49
CA LYS A 9 -1.82 9.49 2.66
C LYS A 9 -2.13 9.33 1.16
N MET A 10 -3.09 8.46 0.81
CA MET A 10 -3.52 8.20 -0.56
C MET A 10 -4.62 9.16 -1.05
N GLY A 11 -5.08 10.09 -0.21
CA GLY A 11 -6.19 10.99 -0.51
C GLY A 11 -7.51 10.26 -0.79
N LEU A 12 -7.75 9.15 -0.09
CA LEU A 12 -8.94 8.32 -0.23
C LEU A 12 -9.97 8.66 0.85
N GLU A 13 -11.25 8.58 0.47
CA GLU A 13 -12.38 8.83 1.36
C GLU A 13 -13.18 7.55 1.62
N ILE A 14 -13.79 7.46 2.80
CA ILE A 14 -14.64 6.33 3.17
C ILE A 14 -15.93 6.37 2.35
N GLY A 15 -16.30 5.25 1.75
CA GLY A 15 -17.49 5.12 0.90
C GLY A 15 -17.24 5.47 -0.58
N GLN A 16 -16.00 5.85 -0.94
CA GLN A 16 -15.64 6.12 -2.32
C GLN A 16 -15.59 4.82 -3.14
N ILE A 17 -16.15 4.85 -4.36
CA ILE A 17 -16.03 3.78 -5.35
C ILE A 17 -14.99 4.21 -6.39
N LEU A 18 -13.96 3.38 -6.58
CA LEU A 18 -12.87 3.61 -7.51
C LEU A 18 -12.54 2.35 -8.29
N MET A 19 -11.96 2.51 -9.47
CA MET A 19 -11.36 1.39 -10.18
C MET A 19 -10.06 0.96 -9.52
N TRP A 20 -9.73 -0.33 -9.63
CA TRP A 20 -8.49 -0.88 -9.06
C TRP A 20 -7.23 -0.16 -9.57
N GLU A 21 -7.20 0.19 -10.86
CA GLU A 21 -6.10 0.94 -11.48
C GLU A 21 -5.87 2.32 -10.85
N GLU A 22 -6.93 2.99 -10.38
CA GLU A 22 -6.81 4.27 -9.68
C GLU A 22 -6.16 4.10 -8.31
N ILE A 23 -6.49 3.02 -7.60
CA ILE A 23 -5.84 2.67 -6.34
C ILE A 23 -4.34 2.41 -6.57
N VAL A 24 -3.99 1.59 -7.56
CA VAL A 24 -2.60 1.30 -7.92
C VAL A 24 -1.83 2.58 -8.29
N SER A 25 -2.45 3.46 -9.08
CA SER A 25 -1.87 4.75 -9.45
C SER A 25 -1.60 5.64 -8.24
N ARG A 26 -2.54 5.69 -7.28
CA ARG A 26 -2.36 6.43 -6.01
C ARG A 26 -1.26 5.83 -5.14
N ILE A 27 -1.17 4.51 -5.05
CA ILE A 27 -0.08 3.84 -4.31
C ILE A 27 1.27 4.25 -4.93
N ARG A 28 1.43 4.10 -6.24
CA ARG A 28 2.65 4.51 -6.97
C ARG A 28 2.98 5.99 -6.81
N LYS A 29 1.98 6.85 -6.65
CA LYS A 29 2.20 8.29 -6.52
C LYS A 29 2.56 8.73 -5.10
N PHE A 30 1.96 8.10 -4.08
CA PHE A 30 1.97 8.63 -2.72
C PHE A 30 2.65 7.74 -1.69
N VAL A 31 2.86 6.45 -1.98
CA VAL A 31 3.38 5.48 -1.01
C VAL A 31 4.76 4.99 -1.45
N VAL A 32 5.73 5.05 -0.55
CA VAL A 32 7.06 4.46 -0.72
C VAL A 32 7.23 3.27 0.24
N PRO A 33 8.12 2.31 -0.04
CA PRO A 33 8.28 1.12 0.81
C PRO A 33 8.50 1.45 2.30
N SER A 34 9.29 2.49 2.61
CA SER A 34 9.55 2.89 4.00
C SER A 34 8.33 3.38 4.77
N ASP A 35 7.22 3.75 4.10
CA ASP A 35 5.99 4.16 4.77
C ASP A 35 5.35 3.02 5.57
N ILE A 36 5.59 1.77 5.18
CA ILE A 36 5.10 0.58 5.90
C ILE A 36 5.61 0.56 7.34
N GLN A 37 6.80 1.11 7.60
CA GLN A 37 7.36 1.19 8.94
C GLN A 37 6.51 2.02 9.90
N MET A 38 5.84 3.05 9.38
CA MET A 38 4.92 3.91 10.14
C MET A 38 3.49 3.38 10.11
N VAL A 39 2.97 3.04 8.92
CA VAL A 39 1.56 2.62 8.74
C VAL A 39 1.29 1.29 9.45
N CYS A 40 2.25 0.38 9.43
CA CYS A 40 2.16 -0.97 9.99
C CYS A 40 3.09 -1.18 11.18
N GLU A 41 3.34 -0.13 11.97
CA GLU A 41 4.36 -0.12 13.03
C GLU A 41 4.25 -1.31 14.01
N THR A 42 3.02 -1.70 14.37
CA THR A 42 2.75 -2.79 15.32
C THR A 42 2.27 -4.07 14.63
N CYS A 43 2.49 -4.21 13.32
CA CYS A 43 2.12 -5.39 12.55
C CYS A 43 3.18 -6.50 12.67
N SER A 44 2.76 -7.73 12.97
CA SER A 44 3.65 -8.88 13.04
C SER A 44 4.28 -9.24 11.69
N TRP A 45 3.66 -8.83 10.58
CA TRP A 45 4.14 -9.13 9.23
C TRP A 45 5.29 -8.20 8.80
N ARG A 46 5.48 -7.06 9.48
CA ARG A 46 6.50 -6.07 9.12
C ARG A 46 7.92 -6.65 9.16
N SER A 47 8.21 -7.54 10.10
CA SER A 47 9.53 -8.19 10.19
C SER A 47 9.85 -9.11 9.01
N TYR A 48 8.85 -9.49 8.20
CA TYR A 48 9.04 -10.33 7.03
C TYR A 48 9.35 -9.54 5.76
N GLY A 49 9.22 -8.20 5.76
CA GLY A 49 9.55 -7.34 4.61
C GLY A 49 8.60 -7.42 3.41
N ILE A 50 7.64 -8.36 3.42
CA ILE A 50 6.74 -8.64 2.30
C ILE A 50 5.85 -7.45 1.91
N CYS A 51 5.54 -6.56 2.85
CA CYS A 51 4.73 -5.37 2.58
C CYS A 51 5.56 -4.32 1.84
N GLU A 52 6.77 -4.05 2.29
CA GLU A 52 7.73 -3.15 1.64
C GLU A 52 8.06 -3.62 0.23
N GLU A 53 8.33 -4.92 0.07
CA GLU A 53 8.55 -5.56 -1.23
C GLU A 53 7.33 -5.40 -2.14
N GLY A 54 6.11 -5.61 -1.64
CA GLY A 54 4.90 -5.43 -2.44
C GLY A 54 4.73 -4.00 -2.96
N ILE A 55 5.06 -2.98 -2.15
CA ILE A 55 5.07 -1.58 -2.61
C ILE A 55 6.14 -1.38 -3.68
N GLN A 56 7.34 -1.91 -3.48
CA GLN A 56 8.43 -1.83 -4.47
C GLN A 56 8.04 -2.49 -5.80
N GLU A 57 7.43 -3.68 -5.76
CA GLU A 57 6.95 -4.41 -6.94
C GLU A 57 5.85 -3.64 -7.69
N LEU A 58 4.96 -2.96 -6.97
CA LEU A 58 3.96 -2.09 -7.58
C LEU A 58 4.62 -0.94 -8.33
N HIS A 59 5.65 -0.30 -7.77
CA HIS A 59 6.44 0.74 -8.45
C HIS A 59 7.17 0.21 -9.68
N GLU A 60 7.68 -1.03 -9.62
CA GLU A 60 8.34 -1.71 -10.74
C GLU A 60 7.37 -2.20 -11.82
N GLY A 61 6.06 -2.05 -11.63
CA GLY A 61 5.06 -2.46 -12.62
C GLY A 61 4.74 -3.96 -12.61
N LYS A 62 5.20 -4.72 -11.61
CA LYS A 62 5.07 -6.18 -11.56
C LYS A 62 3.64 -6.67 -11.25
N GLY A 63 2.75 -5.79 -10.80
CA GLY A 63 1.36 -6.14 -10.48
C GLY A 63 1.24 -6.94 -9.17
N LEU A 64 0.12 -7.64 -8.98
CA LEU A 64 -0.11 -8.48 -7.80
C LEU A 64 0.56 -9.86 -7.97
N ARG A 65 1.11 -10.40 -6.88
CA ARG A 65 1.69 -11.75 -6.86
C ARG A 65 0.59 -12.81 -7.10
N GLU A 66 0.90 -13.81 -7.92
CA GLU A 66 0.02 -14.96 -8.11
C GLU A 66 -0.02 -15.82 -6.84
N VAL A 67 -1.23 -16.19 -6.41
CA VAL A 67 -1.43 -17.17 -5.32
C VAL A 67 -1.52 -18.55 -5.96
N LYS A 68 -0.56 -19.42 -5.63
CA LYS A 68 -0.53 -20.82 -6.09
C LYS A 68 -1.20 -21.74 -5.09
#